data_AF-A0A7V3HPB7-F1
#
_entry.id   AF-A0A7V3HPB7-F1
#
_cell.length_a   1.000
_cell.length_b   1.000
_cell.length_c   1.000
_cell.angle_alpha   90.00
_cell.angle_beta   90.00
_cell.angle_gamma   90.00
#
_symmetry.space_group_name_H-M   'P 1'
#
loop_
_entity.id
_entity.type
_entity.pdbx_description
1 polymer ?
#
loop_
_entity_poly.entity_id
_entity_poly.type
_entity_poly.pdbx_seq_one_letter_code
_entity_poly.pdbx_strand_id
1 'polypeptide(L)' 'MSLPHKREKELREAIRINPEDAEAYNNLGILLSDLGDGETDPEKKKQYYQEAEEEYREAIG' A
#
# COMPACT_ATOMS: atom_id res chain seq x y z
N MET A 1 -2.68 -10.90 14.32
CA MET A 1 -2.65 -9.98 13.16
C MET A 1 -2.17 -8.63 13.65
N SER A 2 -1.04 -8.13 13.16
CA SER A 2 -0.61 -6.76 13.46
C SER A 2 -1.53 -5.77 12.73
N LEU A 3 -1.85 -4.64 13.35
CA LEU A 3 -2.70 -3.58 12.76
C LEU A 3 -2.39 -3.26 11.28
N PRO A 4 -1.13 -3.12 10.85
CA PRO A 4 -0.82 -2.80 9.45
C PRO A 4 -1.32 -3.86 8.45
N HIS A 5 -1.26 -5.15 8.79
CA HIS A 5 -1.73 -6.22 7.89
C HIS A 5 -3.25 -6.25 7.75
N LYS A 6 -3.99 -5.75 8.76
CA LYS A 6 -5.45 -5.61 8.68
C LYS A 6 -5.82 -4.44 7.76
N ARG A 7 -5.11 -3.32 7.90
CA ARG A 7 -5.30 -2.12 7.07
C ARG A 7 -5.00 -2.40 5.61
N GLU A 8 -3.92 -3.10 5.32
CA GLU A 8 -3.57 -3.48 3.94
C GLU A 8 -4.71 -4.27 3.28
N LYS A 9 -5.26 -5.27 3.99
CA LYS A 9 -6.38 -6.07 3.47
C LYS A 9 -7.64 -5.26 3.25
N GLU A 10 -7.98 -4.36 4.18
CA GLU A 10 -9.15 -3.49 4.06
C GLU A 10 -9.03 -2.54 2.86
N LEU A 11 -7.83 -1.98 2.64
CA LEU A 11 -7.56 -1.09 1.50
C LEU A 11 -7.58 -1.84 0.17
N ARG A 12 -6.94 -3.01 0.09
CA ARG A 12 -7.01 -3.87 -1.10
C ARG A 12 -8.44 -4.32 -1.41
N GLU A 13 -9.26 -4.56 -0.38
CA GLU A 13 -10.68 -4.86 -0.58
C GLU A 13 -11.47 -3.64 -1.05
N ALA A 14 -11.19 -2.44 -0.52
CA ALA A 14 -11.79 -1.19 -1.00
C ALA A 14 -11.48 -0.96 -2.48
N ILE A 15 -10.22 -1.13 -2.89
CA ILE A 15 -9.79 -1.08 -4.30
C ILE A 15 -10.51 -2.14 -5.14
N ARG A 16 -10.67 -3.37 -4.63
CA ARG A 16 -11.40 -4.43 -5.35
C ARG A 16 -12.88 -4.10 -5.55
N ILE A 17 -13.49 -3.38 -4.61
CA ILE A 17 -14.89 -2.96 -4.68
C ILE A 17 -15.04 -1.74 -5.58
N ASN A 18 -14.14 -0.76 -5.44
CA ASN A 18 -14.08 0.45 -6.24
C ASN A 18 -12.65 0.67 -6.76
N PRO A 19 -12.33 0.20 -7.99
CA PRO A 19 -11.00 0.37 -8.57
C PRO A 19 -10.71 1.82 -9.01
N GLU A 20 -11.65 2.74 -8.86
CA GLU A 20 -11.43 4.18 -9.09
C GLU A 20 -11.26 4.96 -7.77
N ASP A 21 -11.18 4.26 -6.62
CA ASP A 21 -10.99 4.88 -5.31
C ASP A 21 -9.55 5.35 -5.10
N ALA A 22 -9.23 6.53 -5.64
CA ALA A 22 -7.93 7.17 -5.49
C ALA A 22 -7.49 7.34 -4.03
N GLU A 23 -8.44 7.49 -3.08
CA GLU A 23 -8.11 7.59 -1.66
C GLU A 23 -7.64 6.24 -1.10
N ALA A 24 -8.28 5.13 -1.49
CA ALA A 24 -7.85 3.79 -1.11
C ALA A 24 -6.45 3.46 -1.64
N TYR A 25 -6.16 3.79 -2.90
CA TYR A 25 -4.83 3.65 -3.50
C TYR A 25 -3.77 4.49 -2.77
N ASN A 26 -4.06 5.77 -2.52
CA ASN A 26 -3.15 6.66 -1.80
C ASN A 26 -2.87 6.17 -0.36
N ASN A 27 -3.92 5.73 0.35
CA ASN A 27 -3.77 5.20 1.71
C ASN A 27 -2.98 3.87 1.73
N LEU A 28 -3.10 3.05 0.69
CA LEU A 28 -2.32 1.82 0.55
C LEU A 28 -0.85 2.13 0.29
N GLY A 29 -0.54 3.09 -0.58
CA GLY A 29 0.82 3.56 -0.82
C GLY A 29 1.50 4.11 0.44
N ILE A 30 0.78 4.88 1.26
CA ILE A 30 1.30 5.39 2.54
C ILE A 30 1.62 4.22 3.48
N LEU A 31 0.68 3.27 3.64
CA LEU A 31 0.87 2.12 4.49
C LEU A 31 2.06 1.25 4.08
N LEU A 32 2.22 1.02 2.77
CA LEU A 32 3.35 0.27 2.22
C LEU A 32 4.68 1.00 2.46
N SER A 33 4.69 2.32 2.35
CA SER A 33 5.87 3.15 2.66
C SER A 33 6.27 3.02 4.14
N ASP A 34 5.29 3.11 5.05
CA ASP A 34 5.51 2.92 6.50
C ASP A 34 6.04 1.51 6.83
N LEU A 35 5.54 0.49 6.12
CA LEU A 35 6.04 -0.88 6.24
C LEU A 35 7.49 -1.01 5.76
N GLY A 36 7.84 -0.37 4.64
CA GLY A 36 9.21 -0.30 4.13
C GLY A 36 10.17 0.46 5.07
N ASP A 37 9.68 1.49 5.77
CA ASP A 37 10.46 2.21 6.77
C ASP A 37 10.78 1.35 8.00
N GLY A 38 9.84 0.50 8.42
CA GLY A 38 10.01 -0.44 9.52
C GLY A 38 10.76 -1.73 9.16
N GLU A 39 11.00 -2.01 7.88
CA GLU A 39 11.64 -3.25 7.43
C GLU A 39 13.17 -3.12 7.42
N THR A 40 13.82 -4.17 7.94
CA THR A 40 15.29 -4.29 8.05
C THR A 40 15.89 -4.99 6.85
N ASP A 41 15.10 -5.81 6.17
CA ASP A 41 15.49 -6.51 4.95
C ASP A 41 15.45 -5.55 3.74
N PRO A 42 16.57 -5.29 3.07
CA PRO A 42 16.64 -4.34 1.97
C PRO A 42 15.85 -4.80 0.73
N GLU A 43 15.70 -6.11 0.51
CA GLU A 43 14.91 -6.63 -0.62
C GLU A 43 13.43 -6.40 -0.38
N LYS A 44 12.95 -6.69 0.83
CA LYS A 44 11.56 -6.42 1.21
C LYS A 44 11.25 -4.94 1.27
N LYS A 45 12.16 -4.13 1.82
CA LYS A 45 12.03 -2.67 1.84
C LYS A 45 11.88 -2.12 0.42
N LYS A 46 12.69 -2.59 -0.53
CA LYS A 46 12.57 -2.21 -1.93
C LYS A 46 11.21 -2.64 -2.50
N GLN A 47 10.77 -3.87 -2.22
CA GLN A 47 9.47 -4.36 -2.68
C GLN A 47 8.33 -3.45 -2.17
N TYR A 48 8.33 -3.08 -0.89
CA TYR A 48 7.32 -2.20 -0.30
C TYR A 48 7.24 -0.83 -0.97
N TYR A 49 8.36 -0.19 -1.26
CA TYR A 49 8.33 1.09 -1.98
C TYR A 49 7.91 0.94 -3.43
N GLN A 50 8.31 -0.14 -4.11
CA GLN A 50 7.88 -0.39 -5.49
C GLN A 50 6.36 -0.57 -5.56
N GLU A 51 5.78 -1.36 -4.66
CA GLU A 51 4.33 -1.48 -4.55
C GLU A 51 3.69 -0.12 -4.21
N ALA A 52 4.25 0.64 -3.26
CA ALA A 52 3.72 1.96 -2.93
C ALA A 52 3.69 2.92 -4.13
N GLU A 53 4.77 2.96 -4.93
CA GLU A 53 4.84 3.78 -6.15
C GLU A 53 3.82 3.37 -7.20
N GLU A 54 3.55 2.08 -7.35
CA GLU A 54 2.50 1.56 -8.22
C GLU A 54 1.13 2.01 -7.74
N GLU A 55 0.81 1.83 -6.46
CA GLU A 55 -0.48 2.23 -5.89
C GLU A 55 -0.68 3.76 -6.01
N TYR A 56 0.36 4.58 -5.79
CA TYR A 56 0.28 6.03 -6.02
C TYR A 56 0.07 6.41 -7.48
N ARG A 57 0.61 5.64 -8.41
CA ARG A 57 0.40 5.86 -9.84
C ARG A 57 -1.05 5.59 -10.22
N GLU A 58 -1.61 4.48 -9.73
CA GLU A 58 -3.02 4.12 -9.94
C GLU A 58 -3.96 5.13 -9.26
N ALA A 59 -3.55 5.76 -8.16
CA ALA A 59 -4.34 6.83 -7.52
C ALA A 59 -4.50 8.10 -8.38
N ILE A 60 -3.59 8.35 -9.34
CA ILE A 60 -3.53 9.57 -10.16
C ILE A 60 -3.94 9.28 -11.62
N GLY A 61 -3.96 8.01 -12.03
CA GLY A 61 -4.31 7.55 -13.38
C GLY A 61 -5.79 7.61 -13.68
#